data_AF-A0A2G5NUZ9-F1
#
_entry.id   AF-A0A2G5NUZ9-F1
#
_cell.length_a   1.000
_cell.length_b   1.000
_cell.length_c   1.000
_cell.angle_alpha   90.00
_cell.angle_beta   90.00
_cell.angle_gamma   90.00
#
_symmetry.space_group_name_H-M   'P 1'
#
loop_
_entity.id
_entity.type
_entity.pdbx_description
1 polymer ?
#
loop_
_entity_poly.entity_id
_entity_poly.type
_entity_poly.pdbx_seq_one_letter_code
_entity_poly.pdbx_strand_id
1 'polypeptide(L)'
;MKVLGNGARTNQIETRPIEISRKKERYNHMNFTIYRELYSEYVAVKIICDRTSEVVFSRNLYDEDCFEYLDDEAFHKVLEHTEAHITEIDKLYSQLLEWKF
;
A
#
# COMPACT_ATOMS: atom_id res chain seq x y z
N MET A 1 11.49 51.94 -0.43
CA MET A 1 10.86 50.84 -1.20
C MET A 1 11.86 49.70 -1.38
N LYS A 2 11.62 48.53 -0.78
CA LYS A 2 11.57 47.21 -1.45
C LYS A 2 11.47 46.08 -0.41
N VAL A 3 10.22 45.65 -0.23
CA VAL A 3 9.70 44.28 -0.09
C VAL A 3 10.51 43.28 0.74
N LEU A 4 9.97 42.96 1.91
CA LEU A 4 10.21 41.71 2.65
C LEU A 4 9.84 40.53 1.75
N GLY A 5 10.82 39.70 1.41
CA GLY A 5 10.57 38.42 0.76
C GLY A 5 9.87 37.49 1.73
N ASN A 6 8.54 37.39 1.60
CA ASN A 6 7.74 36.30 2.14
C ASN A 6 8.28 34.98 1.56
N GLY A 7 9.17 34.33 2.30
CA GLY A 7 9.46 32.92 2.11
C GLY A 7 8.20 32.15 2.46
N ALA A 8 7.42 31.82 1.44
CA ALA A 8 6.29 30.92 1.53
C ALA A 8 6.76 29.63 2.22
N ARG A 9 6.39 29.48 3.50
CA ARG A 9 6.35 28.15 4.12
C ARG A 9 5.27 27.41 3.34
N THR A 10 5.68 26.57 2.40
CA THR A 10 4.85 25.48 1.92
C THR A 10 4.47 24.68 3.15
N ASN A 11 3.29 24.94 3.69
CA ASN A 11 2.61 24.02 4.60
C ASN A 11 2.37 22.75 3.78
N GLN A 12 3.38 21.89 3.66
CA GLN A 12 3.11 20.47 3.49
C GLN A 12 2.37 20.09 4.76
N ILE A 13 1.05 20.04 4.66
CA ILE A 13 0.24 19.37 5.64
C ILE A 13 0.71 17.92 5.53
N GLU A 14 1.66 17.52 6.38
CA GLU A 14 1.92 16.11 6.65
C GLU A 14 0.63 15.59 7.28
N THR A 15 -0.33 15.21 6.43
CA THR A 15 -1.48 14.45 6.88
C THR A 15 -0.90 13.14 7.39
N ARG A 16 -0.88 12.99 8.72
CA ARG A 16 -0.55 11.70 9.33
C ARG A 16 -1.78 10.81 9.19
N PRO A 17 -1.60 9.50 8.97
CA PRO A 17 -2.72 8.59 9.00
C PRO A 17 -3.40 8.64 10.37
N ILE A 18 -4.73 8.66 10.35
CA ILE A 18 -5.61 8.56 11.51
C ILE A 18 -5.44 7.19 12.15
N GLU A 19 -5.36 6.16 11.32
CA GLU A 19 -5.19 4.77 11.74
C GLU A 19 -4.25 4.05 10.79
N ILE A 20 -3.44 3.14 11.33
CA ILE A 20 -2.60 2.24 10.53
C ILE A 20 -2.88 0.82 11.00
N SER A 21 -3.30 -0.04 10.08
CA SER A 21 -3.35 -1.48 10.30
C SER A 21 -2.32 -2.20 9.43
N ARG A 22 -1.79 -3.29 9.99
CA ARG A 22 -0.76 -4.12 9.36
C ARG A 22 -1.21 -5.57 9.34
N LYS A 23 -1.09 -6.22 8.19
CA LYS A 23 -1.29 -7.66 8.03
C LYS A 23 -0.06 -8.31 7.41
N LYS A 24 0.30 -9.50 7.86
CA LYS A 24 1.32 -10.32 7.21
C LYS A 24 0.63 -11.40 6.39
N GLU A 25 1.09 -11.56 5.16
CA GLU A 25 0.64 -12.61 4.24
C GLU A 25 1.83 -13.40 3.75
N ARG A 26 1.63 -14.72 3.60
CA ARG A 26 2.64 -15.63 3.08
C ARG A 26 2.11 -16.31 1.83
N TYR A 27 2.81 -16.10 0.73
CA TYR A 27 2.68 -16.86 -0.51
C TYR A 27 3.88 -17.81 -0.60
N ASN A 28 3.77 -18.91 -1.37
CA ASN A 28 4.59 -20.12 -1.21
C ASN A 28 6.06 -19.87 -0.84
N HIS A 29 6.72 -18.95 -1.55
CA HIS A 29 8.13 -18.62 -1.36
C HIS A 29 8.39 -17.20 -0.87
N MET A 30 7.37 -16.35 -0.79
CA MET A 30 7.50 -14.93 -0.49
C MET A 30 6.58 -14.48 0.65
N ASN A 31 7.12 -13.68 1.56
CA ASN A 31 6.36 -13.03 2.61
C ASN A 31 6.12 -11.57 2.24
N PHE A 32 4.93 -11.09 2.57
CA PHE A 32 4.54 -9.71 2.33
C PHE A 32 3.91 -9.10 3.56
N THR A 33 4.18 -7.82 3.75
CA THR A 33 3.49 -6.99 4.74
C THR A 33 2.56 -6.02 4.03
N ILE A 34 1.28 -6.08 4.36
CA ILE A 34 0.24 -5.17 3.88
C ILE A 34 0.02 -4.09 4.94
N TYR A 35 0.11 -2.84 4.53
CA TYR A 35 -0.23 -1.65 5.31
C TYR A 35 -1.51 -1.04 4.76
N ARG A 36 -2.47 -0.79 5.64
CA ARG A 36 -3.65 0.03 5.37
C ARG A 36 -3.56 1.26 6.27
N GLU A 37 -3.48 2.43 5.66
CA GLU A 37 -3.35 3.72 6.32
C GLU A 37 -4.63 4.52 6.02
N LEU A 38 -5.41 4.83 7.06
CA LEU A 38 -6.61 5.65 6.95
C LEU A 38 -6.24 7.12 7.08
N TYR A 39 -6.66 7.93 6.12
CA TYR A 39 -6.59 9.40 6.17
C TYR A 39 -8.02 9.96 6.18
N SER A 40 -8.17 11.25 6.49
CA SER A 40 -9.48 11.90 6.52
C SER A 40 -10.19 11.92 5.16
N GLU A 41 -9.44 11.76 4.06
CA GLU A 41 -9.92 11.93 2.69
C GLU A 41 -9.59 10.74 1.77
N TYR A 42 -8.86 9.72 2.25
CA TYR A 42 -8.57 8.48 1.51
C TYR A 42 -8.08 7.35 2.41
N VAL A 43 -8.10 6.13 1.89
CA VAL A 43 -7.36 4.98 2.44
C VAL A 43 -6.17 4.69 1.53
N ALA A 44 -4.96 4.66 2.07
CA ALA A 44 -3.80 4.18 1.35
C ALA A 44 -3.54 2.70 1.67
N VAL A 45 -3.33 1.89 0.64
CA VAL A 45 -2.93 0.49 0.76
C VAL A 45 -1.54 0.34 0.15
N LYS A 46 -0.61 -0.23 0.93
CA LYS A 46 0.76 -0.55 0.48
C LYS A 46 1.06 -2.00 0.77
N ILE A 47 1.65 -2.72 -0.18
CA ILE A 47 2.13 -4.08 0.03
C ILE A 47 3.62 -4.08 -0.19
N ILE A 48 4.34 -4.60 0.79
CA ILE A 48 5.80 -4.62 0.82
C ILE A 48 6.25 -6.07 0.80
N CYS A 49 7.21 -6.41 -0.07
CA CYS A 49 7.87 -7.70 -0.01
C CYS A 49 8.87 -7.69 1.16
N ASP A 50 8.69 -8.59 2.13
CA ASP A 50 9.51 -8.62 3.35
C ASP A 50 10.99 -8.92 3.03
N ARG A 51 11.27 -9.63 1.94
CA ARG A 51 12.64 -10.03 1.56
C ARG A 51 13.45 -8.89 0.96
N THR A 52 12.84 -8.11 0.06
CA THR A 52 13.51 -7.01 -0.63
C THR A 52 13.27 -5.67 0.07
N SER A 53 12.31 -5.59 0.98
CA SER A 53 11.77 -4.35 1.56
C SER A 53 11.23 -3.37 0.51
N GLU A 54 10.93 -3.86 -0.69
CA GLU A 54 10.40 -3.05 -1.79
C GLU A 54 8.86 -3.02 -1.75
N VAL A 55 8.29 -1.87 -2.12
CA VAL A 55 6.85 -1.73 -2.32
C VAL A 55 6.48 -2.39 -3.63
N VAL A 56 5.69 -3.47 -3.57
CA VAL A 56 5.21 -4.20 -4.76
C VAL A 56 3.87 -3.68 -5.25
N PHE A 57 3.11 -3.02 -4.37
CA PHE A 57 1.84 -2.41 -4.71
C PHE A 57 1.60 -1.20 -3.80
N SER A 58 1.09 -0.10 -4.39
CA SER A 58 0.65 1.08 -3.66
C SER A 58 -0.53 1.71 -4.36
N ARG A 59 -1.60 1.99 -3.63
CA ARG A 59 -2.79 2.65 -4.18
C ARG A 59 -3.52 3.46 -3.11
N ASN A 60 -4.02 4.61 -3.51
CA ASN A 60 -4.94 5.41 -2.71
C ASN A 60 -6.37 5.18 -3.20
N LEU A 61 -7.29 4.99 -2.27
CA LEU A 61 -8.72 4.79 -2.50
C LEU A 61 -9.44 6.02 -1.95
N TYR A 62 -10.07 6.78 -2.85
CA TYR A 62 -10.75 8.06 -2.55
C TYR A 62 -12.28 7.91 -2.48
N ASP A 63 -12.77 6.67 -2.41
CA ASP A 63 -14.20 6.39 -2.53
C ASP A 63 -14.90 6.65 -1.19
N GLU A 64 -15.98 7.43 -1.19
CA GLU A 64 -16.77 7.79 0.01
C GLU A 64 -17.27 6.52 0.75
N ASP A 65 -17.55 5.45 0.00
CA ASP A 65 -17.93 4.14 0.51
C ASP A 65 -16.82 3.44 1.33
N CYS A 66 -15.54 3.79 1.11
CA CYS A 66 -14.42 3.27 1.90
C CYS A 66 -14.32 3.91 3.30
N PHE A 67 -15.00 5.04 3.53
CA PHE A 67 -14.98 5.75 4.82
C PHE A 67 -16.24 5.50 5.64
N GLU A 68 -17.40 5.40 4.99
CA GLU A 68 -18.67 5.19 5.68
C GLU A 68 -18.84 3.74 6.13
N TYR A 69 -18.21 2.80 5.41
CA TYR A 69 -18.15 1.42 5.82
C TYR A 69 -16.70 0.98 5.95
N LEU A 70 -16.33 0.66 7.19
CA LEU A 70 -15.34 -0.36 7.54
C LEU A 70 -15.69 -1.74 6.91
N ASP A 71 -16.41 -1.81 5.79
CA ASP A 71 -16.73 -3.08 5.19
C ASP A 71 -15.46 -3.60 4.55
N ASP A 72 -14.98 -4.69 5.14
CA ASP A 72 -13.86 -5.44 4.64
C ASP A 72 -14.04 -5.77 3.16
N GLU A 73 -15.26 -5.77 2.59
CA GLU A 73 -15.54 -6.12 1.20
C GLU A 73 -14.80 -5.28 0.13
N ALA A 74 -14.81 -3.95 0.21
CA ALA A 74 -14.11 -3.12 -0.80
C ALA A 74 -12.60 -3.27 -0.68
N PHE A 75 -12.11 -3.32 0.56
CA PHE A 75 -10.72 -3.65 0.86
C PHE A 75 -10.36 -5.07 0.40
N HIS A 76 -11.28 -6.03 0.55
CA HIS A 76 -11.12 -7.43 0.16
C HIS A 76 -11.02 -7.54 -1.36
N LYS A 77 -11.85 -6.81 -2.13
CA LYS A 77 -11.74 -6.79 -3.60
C LYS A 77 -10.40 -6.21 -4.07
N VAL A 78 -9.90 -5.17 -3.40
CA VAL A 78 -8.56 -4.62 -3.66
C VAL A 78 -7.49 -5.65 -3.32
N LEU A 79 -7.65 -6.36 -2.20
CA LEU A 79 -6.76 -7.43 -1.79
C LEU A 79 -6.79 -8.61 -2.76
N GLU A 80 -7.96 -9.11 -3.17
CA GLU A 80 -8.13 -10.20 -4.13
C GLU A 80 -7.47 -9.87 -5.47
N HIS A 81 -7.70 -8.65 -5.98
CA HIS A 81 -7.05 -8.20 -7.21
C HIS A 81 -5.52 -8.20 -7.04
N THR A 82 -5.03 -7.73 -5.90
CA THR A 82 -3.58 -7.66 -5.65
C THR A 82 -2.98 -9.03 -5.34
N GLU A 83 -3.73 -9.92 -4.73
CA GLU A 83 -3.36 -11.31 -4.43
C GLU A 83 -3.11 -12.09 -5.72
N ALA A 84 -3.91 -11.89 -6.76
CA ALA A 84 -3.65 -12.49 -8.07
C ALA A 84 -2.26 -12.07 -8.61
N HIS A 85 -1.93 -10.77 -8.53
CA HIS A 85 -0.62 -10.26 -8.96
C HIS A 85 0.54 -10.78 -8.08
N ILE A 86 0.35 -10.81 -6.76
CA ILE A 86 1.36 -11.34 -5.83
C ILE A 86 1.60 -12.84 -6.09
N THR A 87 0.53 -13.60 -6.34
CA THR A 87 0.60 -15.03 -6.66
C THR A 87 1.34 -15.26 -7.97
N GLU A 88 1.12 -14.42 -8.99
CA GLU A 88 1.87 -14.49 -10.25
C GLU A 88 3.36 -14.20 -10.04
N ILE A 89 3.71 -13.18 -9.24
CA ILE A 89 5.10 -12.87 -8.89
C ILE A 89 5.74 -14.05 -8.13
N ASP A 90 5.05 -14.63 -7.14
CA ASP A 90 5.53 -15.79 -6.39
C ASP A 90 5.77 -17.00 -7.30
N LYS A 91 4.86 -17.25 -8.25
CA LYS A 91 5.00 -18.31 -9.25
C LYS A 91 6.19 -18.10 -10.17
N LEU A 92 6.38 -16.88 -10.70
CA LEU A 92 7.55 -16.53 -11.52
C LEU A 92 8.83 -16.71 -10.71
N TYR A 93 8.81 -16.37 -9.42
CA TYR A 93 9.93 -16.58 -8.51
C TYR A 93 10.25 -18.08 -8.32
N SER A 94 9.23 -18.94 -8.15
CA SER A 94 9.41 -20.40 -8.12
C SER A 94 10.08 -20.92 -9.39
N GLN A 95 9.61 -20.49 -10.57
CA GLN A 95 10.17 -20.92 -11.86
C GLN A 95 11.64 -20.51 -12.00
N LEU A 96 12.00 -19.30 -11.55
CA LEU A 96 13.39 -18.85 -11.53
C LEU A 96 14.27 -19.65 -10.57
N LEU A 97 13.72 -20.13 -9.44
CA LEU A 97 14.45 -21.02 -8.55
C LEU A 97 14.67 -22.41 -9.17
N GLU A 98 13.67 -22.94 -9.88
CA GLU A 98 13.77 -24.22 -10.58
C GLU A 98 14.75 -24.16 -11.77
N TRP A 99 14.84 -23.03 -12.48
CA TRP A 99 15.79 -22.82 -13.57
C TRP A 99 17.25 -22.65 -13.14
N LYS A 100 17.55 -22.55 -11.83
CA LYS A 100 18.93 -22.46 -11.34
C LYS A 100 19.67 -23.82 -11.28
N PHE A 101 19.21 -24.83 -12.01
CA PHE A 101 19.84 -26.15 -12.11
C PHE A 101 20.01 -26.60 -13.56
#